data_AF-A0A961JUH4-F1
#
_entry.id   AF-A0A961JUH4-F1
#
_cell.length_a   1.000
_cell.length_b   1.000
_cell.length_c   1.000
_cell.angle_alpha   90.00
_cell.angle_beta   90.00
_cell.angle_gamma   90.00
#
_symmetry.space_group_name_H-M   'P 1'
#
loop_
_entity.id
_entity.type
_entity.pdbx_description
1 polymer ?
#
loop_
_entity_poly.entity_id
_entity_poly.type
_entity_poly.pdbx_seq_one_letter_code
_entity_poly.pdbx_strand_id
1 'polypeptide(L)'
;DLTGLGGAHLDALVAPVADGRAGASLSLRANAPWPWRALGIDYISGERVLPRALLADRLDALDALPRFGLEVFMNELWLEAGWPVAVVPWPGVASPLKAEKAGGWRAGLRADAAMMADIFRTVGVTATARQIFALRARRL
;
A
#
# COMPACT_ATOMS: atom_id res chain seq x y z
N ASP A 1 -5.06 -13.28 -3.85
CA ASP A 1 -6.52 -13.36 -3.86
C ASP A 1 -7.05 -12.55 -2.68
N LEU A 2 -8.19 -11.89 -2.79
CA LEU A 2 -8.78 -11.08 -1.71
C LEU A 2 -10.18 -11.61 -1.39
N THR A 3 -10.44 -11.86 -0.11
CA THR A 3 -11.77 -12.27 0.37
C THR A 3 -12.61 -11.03 0.65
N GLY A 4 -13.86 -11.02 0.17
CA GLY A 4 -14.81 -9.92 0.40
C GLY A 4 -14.69 -8.74 -0.59
N LEU A 5 -13.78 -8.82 -1.56
CA LEU A 5 -13.67 -7.83 -2.62
C LEU A 5 -14.91 -7.85 -3.53
N GLY A 6 -15.36 -6.66 -3.96
CA GLY A 6 -16.51 -6.50 -4.84
C GLY A 6 -16.47 -5.17 -5.58
N GLY A 7 -17.37 -4.97 -6.56
CA GLY A 7 -17.36 -3.78 -7.44
C GLY A 7 -17.35 -2.45 -6.68
N ALA A 8 -18.19 -2.30 -5.66
CA ALA A 8 -18.24 -1.08 -4.85
C ALA A 8 -16.90 -0.72 -4.19
N HIS A 9 -16.06 -1.70 -3.85
CA HIS A 9 -14.72 -1.46 -3.30
C HIS A 9 -13.77 -0.88 -4.36
N LEU A 10 -13.88 -1.37 -5.60
CA LEU A 10 -13.10 -0.87 -6.73
C LEU A 10 -13.56 0.54 -7.10
N ASP A 11 -14.87 0.78 -7.18
CA ASP A 11 -15.44 2.10 -7.45
C ASP A 11 -14.99 3.11 -6.40
N ALA A 12 -15.06 2.74 -5.12
CA ALA A 12 -14.57 3.58 -4.02
C ALA A 12 -13.06 3.85 -4.07
N LEU A 13 -12.26 2.89 -4.56
CA LEU A 13 -10.83 3.06 -4.73
C LEU A 13 -10.50 3.97 -5.92
N VAL A 14 -11.24 3.87 -7.02
CA VAL A 14 -11.01 4.66 -8.25
C VAL A 14 -11.54 6.09 -8.11
N ALA A 15 -12.70 6.29 -7.48
CA ALA A 15 -13.41 7.56 -7.44
C ALA A 15 -12.54 8.76 -7.01
N PRO A 16 -11.70 8.70 -5.95
CA PRO A 16 -10.87 9.85 -5.57
C PRO A 16 -9.94 10.36 -6.67
N VAL A 17 -9.41 9.47 -7.50
CA VAL A 17 -8.52 9.83 -8.61
C VAL A 17 -9.32 10.26 -9.82
N ALA A 18 -10.39 9.53 -10.14
CA ALA A 18 -11.26 9.86 -11.27
C ALA A 18 -11.97 11.22 -11.11
N ASP A 19 -12.35 11.57 -9.87
CA ASP A 19 -12.98 12.84 -9.53
C ASP A 19 -11.97 14.00 -9.40
N GLY A 20 -10.66 13.74 -9.53
CA GLY A 20 -9.60 14.74 -9.36
C GLY A 20 -9.38 15.21 -7.92
N ARG A 21 -9.97 14.51 -6.92
CA ARG A 21 -9.82 14.85 -5.49
C ARG A 21 -8.47 14.45 -4.93
N ALA A 22 -7.87 13.38 -5.46
CA ALA A 22 -6.56 12.88 -5.06
C ALA A 22 -5.72 12.56 -6.30
N GLY A 23 -4.39 12.69 -6.20
CA GLY A 23 -3.49 12.26 -7.27
C GLY A 23 -3.30 10.74 -7.30
N ALA A 24 -3.48 10.08 -6.14
CA ALA A 24 -3.48 8.63 -6.03
C ALA A 24 -4.41 8.16 -4.90
N SER A 25 -4.76 6.88 -4.93
CA SER A 25 -5.48 6.23 -3.82
C SER A 25 -4.87 4.88 -3.50
N LEU A 26 -5.07 4.42 -2.25
CA LEU A 26 -4.69 3.09 -1.79
C LEU A 26 -5.73 2.53 -0.82
N SER A 27 -5.85 1.21 -0.79
CA SER A 27 -6.75 0.54 0.15
C SER A 27 -6.14 0.42 1.55
N LEU A 28 -6.98 0.47 2.59
CA LEU A 28 -6.60 0.06 3.94
C LEU A 28 -7.48 -1.13 4.35
N ARG A 29 -6.94 -2.33 4.18
CA ARG A 29 -7.61 -3.60 4.46
C ARG A 29 -7.79 -3.84 5.97
N ALA A 30 -8.83 -4.60 6.33
CA ALA A 30 -9.16 -4.94 7.71
C ALA A 30 -8.01 -5.66 8.44
N ASN A 31 -7.28 -6.49 7.72
CA ASN A 31 -6.17 -7.28 8.22
C ASN A 31 -4.79 -6.78 7.77
N ALA A 32 -4.69 -5.51 7.37
CA ALA A 32 -3.37 -4.90 7.20
C ALA A 32 -2.58 -4.96 8.53
N PRO A 33 -1.24 -5.09 8.48
CA PRO A 33 -0.41 -5.09 9.68
C PRO A 33 -0.76 -3.97 10.65
N TRP A 34 -0.76 -4.28 11.95
CA TRP A 34 -1.20 -3.33 12.99
C TRP A 34 -0.52 -1.95 12.91
N PRO A 35 0.80 -1.83 12.67
CA PRO A 35 1.44 -0.52 12.55
C PRO A 35 0.81 0.35 11.46
N TRP A 36 0.49 -0.24 10.31
CA TRP A 36 -0.13 0.45 9.17
C TRP A 36 -1.55 0.90 9.46
N ARG A 37 -2.32 0.05 10.15
CA ARG A 37 -3.67 0.40 10.60
C ARG A 37 -3.65 1.53 11.62
N ALA A 38 -2.73 1.49 12.59
CA ALA A 38 -2.54 2.56 13.57
C ALA A 38 -2.10 3.87 12.90
N LEU A 39 -1.29 3.77 11.84
CA LEU A 39 -0.87 4.91 11.04
C LEU A 39 -1.94 5.41 10.06
N GLY A 40 -3.02 4.65 9.86
CA GLY A 40 -4.11 4.98 8.95
C GLY A 40 -3.67 5.01 7.48
N ILE A 41 -2.61 4.28 7.12
CA ILE A 41 -2.09 4.17 5.77
C ILE A 41 -1.39 2.81 5.61
N ASP A 42 -1.77 2.04 4.59
CA ASP A 42 -1.11 0.79 4.24
C ASP A 42 0.02 1.06 3.25
N TYR A 43 1.23 1.28 3.81
CA TYR A 43 2.44 1.68 3.09
C TYR A 43 2.83 0.73 1.94
N ILE A 44 2.45 -0.54 2.05
CA ILE A 44 2.76 -1.61 1.10
C ILE A 44 1.49 -2.20 0.46
N SER A 45 0.37 -1.47 0.48
CA SER A 45 -0.87 -1.96 -0.15
C SER A 45 -0.67 -2.20 -1.64
N GLY A 46 -0.93 -3.42 -2.11
CA GLY A 46 -0.93 -3.74 -3.53
C GLY A 46 -2.11 -3.09 -4.27
N GLU A 47 -3.22 -2.84 -3.57
CA GLU A 47 -4.40 -2.23 -4.15
C GLU A 47 -4.29 -0.71 -4.07
N ARG A 48 -4.10 -0.10 -5.25
CA ARG A 48 -3.83 1.32 -5.44
C ARG A 48 -4.28 1.78 -6.84
N VAL A 49 -4.60 3.05 -6.96
CA VAL A 49 -4.95 3.69 -8.23
C VAL A 49 -4.08 4.93 -8.40
N LEU A 50 -3.52 5.09 -9.59
CA LEU A 50 -2.72 6.23 -10.01
C LEU A 50 -2.87 6.45 -11.52
N PRO A 51 -2.68 7.68 -12.02
CA PRO A 51 -2.61 7.95 -13.45
C PRO A 51 -1.44 7.18 -14.10
N ARG A 52 -1.74 6.45 -15.18
CA ARG A 52 -0.72 5.70 -15.95
C ARG A 52 0.45 6.59 -16.41
N ALA A 53 0.17 7.84 -16.74
CA ALA A 53 1.18 8.80 -17.19
C ALA A 53 2.36 8.95 -16.20
N LEU A 54 2.13 8.74 -14.90
CA LEU A 54 3.19 8.79 -13.88
C LEU A 54 4.27 7.72 -14.09
N LEU A 55 3.89 6.57 -14.67
CA LEU A 55 4.78 5.42 -14.87
C LEU A 55 5.33 5.34 -16.28
N ALA A 56 4.74 6.03 -17.25
CA ALA A 56 5.03 5.87 -18.67
C ALA A 56 6.51 6.13 -19.02
N ASP A 57 7.14 7.12 -18.38
CA ASP A 57 8.53 7.50 -18.64
C ASP A 57 9.52 6.81 -17.67
N ARG A 58 9.07 5.80 -16.92
CA ARG A 58 9.85 5.14 -15.86
C ARG A 58 9.81 3.61 -15.95
N LEU A 59 9.31 3.06 -17.06
CA LEU A 59 9.13 1.62 -17.22
C LEU A 59 10.45 0.83 -17.05
N ASP A 60 11.56 1.33 -17.59
CA ASP A 60 12.88 0.69 -17.43
C ASP A 60 13.33 0.62 -15.96
N ALA A 61 12.98 1.65 -15.16
CA ALA A 61 13.28 1.66 -13.74
C ALA A 61 12.42 0.63 -12.99
N LEU A 62 11.16 0.41 -13.40
CA LEU A 62 10.26 -0.56 -12.79
C LEU A 62 10.77 -2.00 -12.92
N ASP A 63 11.32 -2.37 -14.08
CA ASP A 63 11.82 -3.72 -14.37
C ASP A 63 13.04 -4.08 -13.50
N ALA A 64 13.78 -3.09 -13.02
CA ALA A 64 14.95 -3.28 -12.16
C ALA A 64 14.61 -3.34 -10.65
N LEU A 65 13.36 -3.11 -10.26
CA LEU A 65 13.00 -2.99 -8.84
C LEU A 65 12.98 -4.35 -8.14
N PRO A 66 13.64 -4.49 -6.97
CA PRO A 66 13.58 -5.71 -6.19
C PRO A 66 12.29 -5.79 -5.38
N ARG A 67 11.53 -6.89 -5.48
CA ARG A 67 10.46 -7.27 -4.52
C ARG A 67 9.52 -6.10 -4.19
N PHE A 68 9.50 -5.62 -2.93
CA PHE A 68 8.71 -4.48 -2.42
C PHE A 68 9.12 -3.11 -2.99
N GLY A 69 10.09 -3.08 -3.90
CA GLY A 69 10.60 -1.87 -4.52
C GLY A 69 9.53 -1.15 -5.33
N LEU A 70 8.57 -1.86 -5.92
CA LEU A 70 7.50 -1.26 -6.72
C LEU A 70 6.60 -0.35 -5.88
N GLU A 71 6.09 -0.84 -4.75
CA GLU A 71 5.21 -0.08 -3.87
C GLU A 71 5.90 1.17 -3.32
N VAL A 72 7.17 1.03 -2.93
CA VAL A 72 8.00 2.12 -2.39
C VAL A 72 8.39 3.12 -3.46
N PHE A 73 8.67 2.67 -4.68
CA PHE A 73 8.94 3.54 -5.81
C PHE A 73 7.73 4.39 -6.15
N MET A 74 6.53 3.78 -6.23
CA MET A 74 5.29 4.53 -6.41
C MET A 74 5.03 5.54 -5.30
N ASN A 75 5.30 5.17 -4.04
CA ASN A 75 5.19 6.10 -2.92
C ASN A 75 6.12 7.31 -3.11
N GLU A 76 7.34 7.11 -3.59
CA GLU A 76 8.25 8.23 -3.89
C GLU A 76 7.69 9.12 -5.00
N LEU A 77 7.20 8.53 -6.10
CA LEU A 77 6.62 9.30 -7.19
C LEU A 77 5.43 10.16 -6.74
N TRP A 78 4.59 9.66 -5.85
CA TRP A 78 3.48 10.44 -5.28
C TRP A 78 3.99 11.61 -4.42
N LEU A 79 5.05 11.39 -3.66
CA LEU A 79 5.67 12.42 -2.82
C LEU A 79 6.38 13.49 -3.66
N GLU A 80 7.13 13.09 -4.68
CA GLU A 80 7.80 13.98 -5.64
C GLU A 80 6.78 14.83 -6.40
N ALA A 81 5.66 14.23 -6.83
CA ALA A 81 4.56 14.95 -7.48
C ALA A 81 3.75 15.82 -6.50
N GLY A 82 3.99 15.71 -5.20
CA GLY A 82 3.28 16.47 -4.17
C GLY A 82 1.80 16.12 -4.05
N TRP A 83 1.40 14.92 -4.47
CA TRP A 83 -0.01 14.56 -4.61
C TRP A 83 -0.72 14.31 -3.28
N PRO A 84 -1.97 14.76 -3.12
CA PRO A 84 -2.86 14.23 -2.10
C PRO A 84 -3.14 12.75 -2.35
N VAL A 85 -3.16 11.94 -1.28
CA VAL A 85 -3.36 10.49 -1.36
C VAL A 85 -4.61 10.10 -0.58
N ALA A 86 -5.60 9.53 -1.26
CA ALA A 86 -6.81 9.03 -0.60
C ALA A 86 -6.56 7.63 -0.02
N VAL A 87 -6.84 7.45 1.28
CA VAL A 87 -6.81 6.12 1.91
C VAL A 87 -8.24 5.61 2.04
N VAL A 88 -8.55 4.56 1.27
CA VAL A 88 -9.91 4.02 1.17
C VAL A 88 -10.06 2.83 2.13
N PRO A 89 -10.88 2.94 3.19
CA PRO A 89 -11.02 1.87 4.18
C PRO A 89 -11.80 0.70 3.60
N TRP A 90 -11.26 -0.51 3.75
CA TRP A 90 -11.92 -1.75 3.36
C TRP A 90 -12.10 -2.68 4.58
N PRO A 91 -13.07 -2.39 5.46
CA PRO A 91 -13.27 -3.16 6.70
C PRO A 91 -13.77 -4.60 6.44
N GLY A 92 -14.36 -4.87 5.28
CA GLY A 92 -14.85 -6.20 4.87
C GLY A 92 -13.91 -6.95 3.91
N VAL A 93 -12.80 -6.34 3.49
CA VAL A 93 -11.85 -6.97 2.57
C VAL A 93 -10.60 -7.37 3.34
N ALA A 94 -10.20 -8.63 3.15
CA ALA A 94 -9.01 -9.18 3.75
C ALA A 94 -8.19 -9.93 2.70
N SER A 95 -6.87 -9.88 2.85
CA SER A 95 -6.03 -10.85 2.16
C SER A 95 -6.10 -12.17 2.95
N PRO A 96 -6.42 -13.32 2.33
CA PRO A 96 -6.45 -14.60 3.01
C PRO A 96 -5.06 -14.82 3.60
N LEU A 97 -4.98 -14.71 4.92
CA LEU A 97 -3.75 -14.98 5.62
C LEU A 97 -3.40 -16.44 5.34
N LYS A 98 -2.18 -16.69 4.86
CA LYS A 98 -1.59 -18.05 4.91
C LYS A 98 -1.68 -18.67 6.32
N ALA A 99 -1.98 -17.86 7.35
CA ALA A 99 -2.21 -18.27 8.74
C ALA A 99 -3.36 -19.26 8.95
N GLU A 100 -4.43 -19.25 8.15
CA GLU A 100 -5.49 -20.25 8.30
C GLU A 100 -5.03 -21.67 7.94
N LYS A 101 -3.96 -21.79 7.13
CA LYS A 101 -3.34 -23.09 6.80
C LYS A 101 -2.04 -23.38 7.58
N ALA A 102 -1.58 -22.50 8.49
CA ALA A 102 -0.22 -22.56 9.04
C ALA A 102 -0.06 -22.43 10.58
N GLY A 103 -1.11 -22.65 11.38
CA GLY A 103 -0.94 -22.89 12.82
C GLY A 103 -1.26 -21.73 13.80
N GLY A 104 -2.17 -20.82 13.43
CA GLY A 104 -2.79 -19.85 14.36
C GLY A 104 -2.16 -18.45 14.41
N TRP A 105 -2.61 -17.61 15.36
CA TRP A 105 -2.26 -16.17 15.48
C TRP A 105 -0.75 -15.89 15.55
N ARG A 106 0.01 -16.81 16.17
CA ARG A 106 1.49 -16.72 16.27
C ARG A 106 2.18 -16.86 14.91
N ALA A 107 1.64 -17.68 14.01
CA ALA A 107 2.18 -17.83 12.67
C ALA A 107 1.91 -16.58 11.82
N GLY A 108 0.74 -15.96 11.98
CA GLY A 108 0.41 -14.67 11.37
C GLY A 108 1.40 -13.57 11.78
N LEU A 109 1.66 -13.40 13.08
CA LEU A 109 2.64 -12.43 13.59
C LEU A 109 4.05 -12.66 13.05
N ARG A 110 4.49 -13.93 12.94
CA ARG A 110 5.81 -14.25 12.36
C ARG A 110 5.89 -13.90 10.87
N ALA A 111 4.82 -14.13 10.12
CA ALA A 111 4.76 -13.76 8.70
C ALA A 111 4.81 -12.23 8.53
N ASP A 112 4.06 -11.49 9.34
CA ASP A 112 4.09 -10.02 9.34
C ASP A 112 5.48 -9.49 9.71
N ALA A 113 6.12 -10.06 10.74
CA ALA A 113 7.47 -9.67 11.13
C ALA A 113 8.52 -9.98 10.05
N ALA A 114 8.42 -11.14 9.39
CA ALA A 114 9.31 -11.50 8.28
C ALA A 114 9.13 -10.57 7.08
N MET A 115 7.88 -10.20 6.76
CA MET A 115 7.57 -9.23 5.72
C MET A 115 8.14 -7.85 6.07
N MET A 116 7.94 -7.35 7.30
CA MET A 116 8.52 -6.08 7.75
C MET A 116 10.05 -6.10 7.68
N ALA A 117 10.70 -7.20 8.10
CA ALA A 117 12.14 -7.34 8.01
C ALA A 117 12.64 -7.31 6.55
N ASP A 118 11.89 -7.91 5.62
CA ASP A 118 12.22 -7.89 4.19
C ASP A 118 12.09 -6.48 3.59
N ILE A 119 11.05 -5.74 3.97
CA ILE A 119 10.88 -4.34 3.59
C ILE A 119 12.06 -3.50 4.10
N PHE A 120 12.38 -3.61 5.38
CA PHE A 120 13.47 -2.83 5.97
C PHE A 120 14.84 -3.20 5.41
N ARG A 121 15.05 -4.46 5.02
CA ARG A 121 16.28 -4.89 4.33
C ARG A 121 16.37 -4.32 2.92
N THR A 122 15.24 -4.20 2.22
CA THR A 122 15.18 -3.76 0.82
C THR A 122 15.26 -2.23 0.71
N VAL A 123 14.58 -1.52 1.59
CA VAL A 123 14.32 -0.07 1.48
C VAL A 123 15.08 0.73 2.53
N GLY A 124 15.39 0.13 3.67
CA GLY A 124 15.94 0.82 4.84
C GLY A 124 14.86 1.43 5.74
N VAL A 125 15.09 1.38 7.05
CA VAL A 125 14.14 1.84 8.07
C VAL A 125 13.90 3.35 7.96
N THR A 126 14.96 4.14 7.76
CA THR A 126 14.87 5.61 7.69
C THR A 126 14.08 6.07 6.47
N ALA A 127 14.30 5.46 5.30
CA ALA A 127 13.57 5.78 4.08
C ALA A 127 12.08 5.41 4.22
N THR A 128 11.81 4.23 4.79
CA THR A 128 10.45 3.78 5.09
C THR A 128 9.73 4.78 6.00
N ALA A 129 10.35 5.15 7.13
CA ALA A 129 9.79 6.10 8.08
C ALA A 129 9.51 7.48 7.44
N ARG A 130 10.48 8.03 6.70
CA ARG A 130 10.32 9.31 5.98
C ARG A 130 9.10 9.27 5.06
N GLN A 131 8.98 8.25 4.21
CA GLN A 131 7.87 8.17 3.27
C GLN A 131 6.53 8.01 4.00
N ILE A 132 6.45 7.19 5.05
CA ILE A 132 5.23 7.03 5.86
C ILE A 132 4.74 8.36 6.42
N PHE A 133 5.62 9.14 7.05
CA PHE A 133 5.23 10.43 7.62
C PHE A 133 4.85 11.44 6.54
N ALA A 134 5.59 11.47 5.44
CA ALA A 134 5.32 12.38 4.32
C ALA A 134 4.00 12.05 3.59
N LEU A 135 3.67 10.77 3.44
CA LEU A 135 2.41 10.31 2.88
C LEU A 135 1.25 10.58 3.83
N ARG A 136 1.44 10.33 5.13
CA ARG A 136 0.43 10.62 6.16
C ARG A 136 0.06 12.10 6.18
N ALA A 137 1.03 12.99 6.00
CA ALA A 137 0.77 14.43 5.92
C ALA A 137 -0.03 14.86 4.66
N ARG A 138 -0.07 14.01 3.62
CA ARG A 138 -0.79 14.24 2.37
C ARG A 138 -2.07 13.42 2.26
N ARG A 139 -2.43 12.70 3.32
CA ARG A 139 -3.59 11.84 3.33
C ARG A 139 -4.88 12.65 3.32
N LEU A 140 -5.81 12.24 2.47
CA LEU A 140 -7.23 12.64 2.48
C LEU A 140 -8.11 11.60 3.18
#